data_AF-A0AA41QR01-F1
#
_entry.id   AF-A0AA41QR01-F1
#
_cell.length_a   1.000
_cell.length_b   1.000
_cell.length_c   1.000
_cell.angle_alpha   90.00
_cell.angle_beta   90.00
_cell.angle_gamma   90.00
#
_symmetry.space_group_name_H-M   'P 1'
#
loop_
_entity.id
_entity.type
_entity.pdbx_description
1 polymer ?
#
loop_
_entity_poly.entity_id
_entity_poly.type
_entity_poly.pdbx_seq_one_letter_code
_entity_poly.pdbx_strand_id
1 'polypeptide(L)'
;MRILTGLTIAALLATAAPAFAQAATETPAAPAPEAPAAAAPAVPATPVPEGVTPEADKLLWCGHALNFASGFAKEAGDEDGAKTMLENGGKLIEQGSTLLKDLAPEKLEAAKSVYVEQIKLELAGTGENAKFTYDECMTLVQ
;
A
#
# COMPACT_ATOMS: atom_id res chain seq x y z
N MET A 1 28.50 -9.59 -47.34
CA MET A 1 29.54 -9.85 -46.32
C MET A 1 29.63 -8.59 -45.45
N ARG A 2 29.25 -8.69 -44.16
CA ARG A 2 29.77 -7.95 -42.97
C ARG A 2 29.75 -6.40 -43.01
N ILE A 3 29.22 -5.60 -42.06
CA ILE A 3 28.86 -5.75 -40.64
C ILE A 3 27.81 -4.65 -40.31
N LEU A 4 26.74 -5.01 -39.61
CA LEU A 4 25.91 -4.08 -38.84
C LEU A 4 26.66 -3.71 -37.54
N THR A 5 26.91 -2.42 -37.33
CA THR A 5 27.20 -1.82 -36.01
C THR A 5 25.93 -1.05 -35.67
N GLY A 6 25.12 -1.46 -34.71
CA GLY A 6 25.49 -1.71 -33.33
C GLY A 6 24.94 -0.55 -32.49
N LEU A 7 23.61 -0.38 -32.47
CA LEU A 7 22.93 0.50 -31.53
C LEU A 7 21.73 -0.27 -30.96
N THR A 8 22.05 -1.30 -30.16
CA THR A 8 21.04 -1.95 -29.33
C THR A 8 20.74 -0.99 -28.19
N ILE A 9 19.75 -0.13 -28.39
CA ILE A 9 19.05 0.51 -27.28
C ILE A 9 18.39 -0.65 -26.53
N ALA A 10 19.06 -1.12 -25.48
CA ALA A 10 18.49 -2.08 -24.56
C ALA A 10 17.23 -1.44 -23.99
N ALA A 11 16.10 -2.04 -24.36
CA ALA A 11 14.78 -1.62 -23.97
C ALA A 11 14.71 -1.50 -22.44
N LEU A 12 14.39 -0.29 -21.99
CA LEU A 12 13.74 -0.05 -20.71
C LEU A 12 12.50 -0.95 -20.65
N LEU A 13 12.58 -2.06 -19.94
CA LEU A 13 11.42 -2.79 -19.42
C LEU A 13 11.74 -3.20 -17.98
N ALA A 14 11.93 -2.19 -17.13
CA ALA A 14 11.60 -2.35 -15.72
C ALA A 14 10.08 -2.30 -15.65
N THR A 15 9.43 -3.46 -15.62
CA THR A 15 8.07 -3.56 -15.08
C THR A 15 8.14 -3.09 -13.64
N ALA A 16 7.70 -1.87 -13.40
CA ALA A 16 7.57 -1.31 -12.07
C ALA A 16 6.55 -2.17 -11.32
N ALA A 17 7.05 -3.07 -10.47
CA ALA A 17 6.23 -3.61 -9.40
C ALA A 17 5.77 -2.41 -8.55
N PRO A 18 4.50 -2.37 -8.10
CA PRO A 18 4.06 -1.32 -7.20
C PRO A 18 4.97 -1.30 -5.97
N ALA A 19 5.33 -0.11 -5.48
CA ALA A 19 6.32 0.09 -4.42
C ALA A 19 5.98 -0.68 -3.14
N PHE A 20 4.70 -0.99 -2.93
CA PHE A 20 4.19 -1.85 -1.87
C PHE A 20 4.75 -3.29 -1.89
N ALA A 21 5.26 -3.78 -3.02
CA ALA A 21 5.76 -5.14 -3.18
C ALA A 21 7.30 -5.26 -3.06
N GLN A 22 8.05 -4.16 -2.91
CA GLN A 22 9.52 -4.17 -3.09
C GLN A 22 10.36 -4.28 -1.81
N ALA A 23 9.79 -4.46 -0.62
CA ALA A 23 10.54 -4.50 0.63
C ALA A 23 11.12 -5.90 0.96
N ALA A 24 12.06 -6.39 0.17
CA ALA A 24 12.94 -7.50 0.57
C ALA A 24 14.27 -7.44 -0.22
N THR A 25 15.22 -6.62 0.23
CA THR A 25 16.68 -6.84 0.15
C THR A 25 17.41 -5.60 0.66
N GLU A 26 17.97 -5.68 1.87
CA GLU A 26 18.82 -4.63 2.43
C GLU A 26 20.27 -4.77 1.92
N THR A 27 20.92 -3.64 1.66
CA THR A 27 22.36 -3.45 1.94
C THR A 27 22.55 -2.00 2.36
N PRO A 28 23.25 -1.70 3.48
CA PRO A 28 23.32 -0.34 4.02
C PRO A 28 24.41 0.47 3.30
N ALA A 29 24.04 1.63 2.75
CA ALA A 29 24.99 2.66 2.36
C ALA A 29 24.88 3.85 3.35
N ALA A 30 26.04 4.28 3.85
CA ALA A 30 26.23 5.34 4.84
C ALA A 30 25.57 6.70 4.46
N PRO A 31 25.25 7.56 5.44
CA PRO A 31 24.46 8.78 5.21
C PRO A 31 25.27 9.86 4.46
N ALA A 32 24.74 10.32 3.33
CA ALA A 32 25.19 11.53 2.63
C ALA A 32 24.43 12.75 3.17
N PRO A 33 25.06 13.94 3.25
CA PRO A 33 24.54 15.12 3.97
C PRO A 33 23.24 15.68 3.37
N GLU A 34 22.33 16.05 4.26
CA GLU A 34 20.97 16.55 4.01
C GLU A 34 20.98 17.85 3.18
N ALA A 35 20.51 17.76 1.94
CA ALA A 35 19.94 18.89 1.23
C ALA A 35 18.50 19.12 1.75
N PRO A 36 18.01 20.37 1.87
CA PRO A 36 16.65 20.62 2.34
C PRO A 36 15.67 19.90 1.41
N ALA A 37 15.03 18.86 1.93
CA ALA A 37 13.99 18.13 1.23
C ALA A 37 12.90 19.13 0.86
N ALA A 38 12.84 19.47 -0.43
CA ALA A 38 11.69 20.12 -1.00
C ALA A 38 10.50 19.23 -0.66
N ALA A 39 9.61 19.73 0.21
CA ALA A 39 8.41 19.04 0.61
C ALA A 39 7.69 18.61 -0.67
N ALA A 40 7.58 17.29 -0.87
CA ALA A 40 6.77 16.73 -1.93
C ALA A 40 5.36 17.36 -1.83
N PRO A 41 4.72 17.72 -2.95
CA PRO A 41 3.38 18.24 -2.92
C PRO A 41 2.49 17.24 -2.19
N ALA A 42 1.88 17.69 -1.07
CA ALA A 42 0.99 16.86 -0.28
C ALA A 42 -0.13 16.35 -1.20
N VAL A 43 -0.17 15.04 -1.41
CA VAL A 43 -1.36 14.37 -1.94
C VAL A 43 -2.52 14.82 -1.04
N PRO A 44 -3.65 15.30 -1.59
CA PRO A 44 -4.78 15.71 -0.77
C PRO A 44 -5.15 14.53 0.14
N ALA A 45 -5.04 14.73 1.45
CA ALA A 45 -5.27 13.67 2.43
C ALA A 45 -6.65 13.05 2.18
N THR A 46 -6.67 11.75 1.88
CA THR A 46 -7.92 11.04 1.60
C THR A 46 -8.82 11.14 2.83
N PRO A 47 -10.06 11.64 2.68
CA PRO A 47 -10.88 11.97 3.83
C PRO A 47 -11.19 10.72 4.65
N VAL A 48 -11.06 10.87 5.96
CA VAL A 48 -11.49 9.87 6.95
C VAL A 48 -13.03 9.82 6.93
N PRO A 49 -13.65 8.63 6.83
CA PRO A 49 -15.11 8.50 6.90
C PRO A 49 -15.68 9.04 8.22
N GLU A 50 -16.90 9.59 8.17
CA GLU A 50 -17.55 10.19 9.34
C GLU A 50 -17.72 9.18 10.48
N GLY A 51 -17.36 9.60 11.71
CA GLY A 51 -17.51 8.75 12.90
C GLY A 51 -16.41 7.71 13.07
N VAL A 52 -15.41 7.69 12.19
CA VAL A 52 -14.21 6.86 12.33
C VAL A 52 -13.15 7.63 13.10
N THR A 53 -12.61 7.03 14.16
CA THR A 53 -11.46 7.59 14.91
C THR A 53 -10.18 7.49 14.08
N PRO A 54 -9.17 8.35 14.31
CA PRO A 54 -7.90 8.28 13.56
C PRO A 54 -7.18 6.93 13.67
N GLU A 55 -7.30 6.27 14.83
CA GLU A 55 -6.72 4.94 15.05
C GLU A 55 -7.45 3.86 14.25
N ALA A 56 -8.79 3.88 14.25
CA ALA A 56 -9.59 2.97 13.43
C ALA A 56 -9.43 3.25 11.93
N ASP A 57 -9.24 4.50 11.52
CA ASP A 57 -8.94 4.89 10.13
C ASP A 57 -7.66 4.21 9.64
N LYS A 58 -6.58 4.29 10.43
CA LYS A 58 -5.30 3.67 10.08
C LYS A 58 -5.42 2.15 9.97
N LEU A 59 -6.09 1.51 10.93
CA LEU A 59 -6.30 0.06 10.95
C LEU A 59 -7.16 -0.43 9.78
N LEU A 60 -8.29 0.23 9.53
CA LEU A 60 -9.21 -0.16 8.45
C LEU A 60 -8.59 0.07 7.07
N TRP A 61 -7.96 1.23 6.85
CA TRP A 61 -7.30 1.51 5.58
C TRP A 61 -6.18 0.50 5.33
N CYS A 62 -5.26 0.30 6.29
CA CYS A 62 -4.16 -0.64 6.15
C CYS A 62 -4.62 -2.08 5.96
N GLY A 63 -5.67 -2.49 6.69
CA GLY A 63 -6.21 -3.83 6.55
C GLY A 63 -6.82 -4.10 5.18
N HIS A 64 -7.59 -3.14 4.65
CA HIS A 64 -8.12 -3.23 3.29
C HIS A 64 -7.02 -3.14 2.22
N ALA A 65 -5.96 -2.36 2.46
CA ALA A 65 -4.83 -2.21 1.55
C ALA A 65 -4.03 -3.50 1.43
N LEU A 66 -3.76 -4.18 2.55
CA LEU A 66 -3.11 -5.50 2.56
C LEU A 66 -3.97 -6.56 1.85
N ASN A 67 -5.29 -6.56 2.09
CA ASN A 67 -6.19 -7.45 1.36
C ASN A 67 -6.14 -7.20 -0.14
N PHE A 68 -6.09 -5.95 -0.58
CA PHE A 68 -5.95 -5.60 -1.99
C PHE A 68 -4.58 -6.04 -2.55
N ALA A 69 -3.49 -5.77 -1.82
CA ALA A 69 -2.12 -6.13 -2.19
C ALA A 69 -1.92 -7.65 -2.32
N SER A 70 -2.67 -8.45 -1.57
CA SER A 70 -2.65 -9.91 -1.69
C SER A 70 -3.00 -10.40 -3.09
N GLY A 71 -3.86 -9.68 -3.82
CA GLY A 71 -4.19 -9.97 -5.22
C GLY A 71 -2.95 -9.88 -6.11
N PHE A 72 -2.19 -8.79 -5.99
CA PHE A 72 -0.96 -8.59 -6.75
C PHE A 72 0.13 -9.61 -6.41
N ALA A 73 0.30 -9.94 -5.13
CA ALA A 73 1.25 -10.98 -4.71
C ALA A 73 0.89 -12.33 -5.33
N LYS A 74 -0.40 -12.69 -5.34
CA LYS A 74 -0.89 -13.91 -5.97
C LYS A 74 -0.67 -13.91 -7.48
N GLU A 75 -0.94 -12.79 -8.17
CA GLU A 75 -0.68 -12.64 -9.60
C GLU A 75 0.82 -12.73 -9.94
N ALA A 76 1.69 -12.29 -9.03
CA ALA A 76 3.14 -12.42 -9.14
C ALA A 76 3.67 -13.84 -8.82
N GLY A 77 2.80 -14.76 -8.38
CA GLY A 77 3.17 -16.12 -8.00
C GLY A 77 3.70 -16.27 -6.57
N ASP A 78 3.57 -15.23 -5.74
CA ASP A 78 3.92 -15.28 -4.31
C ASP A 78 2.70 -15.64 -3.47
N GLU A 79 2.38 -16.94 -3.42
CA GLU A 79 1.21 -17.44 -2.69
C GLU A 79 1.33 -17.28 -1.17
N ASP A 80 2.54 -17.43 -0.63
CA ASP A 80 2.80 -17.27 0.81
C ASP A 80 2.67 -15.79 1.21
N GLY A 81 3.23 -14.87 0.41
CA GLY A 81 3.06 -13.43 0.60
C GLY A 81 1.59 -13.01 0.50
N ALA A 82 0.85 -13.51 -0.49
CA ALA A 82 -0.58 -13.25 -0.63
C ALA A 82 -1.38 -13.72 0.60
N LYS A 83 -1.06 -14.91 1.12
CA LYS A 83 -1.70 -15.46 2.32
C LYS A 83 -1.38 -14.60 3.56
N THR A 84 -0.12 -14.26 3.78
CA THR A 84 0.29 -13.41 4.92
C THR A 84 -0.39 -12.04 4.86
N MET A 85 -0.47 -11.43 3.67
CA MET A 85 -1.17 -10.14 3.50
C MET A 85 -2.67 -10.25 3.81
N LEU A 86 -3.34 -11.31 3.36
CA LEU A 86 -4.75 -11.56 3.70
C LEU A 86 -4.97 -11.75 5.20
N GLU A 87 -4.12 -12.55 5.86
CA GLU A 87 -4.22 -12.82 7.30
C GLU A 87 -4.01 -11.54 8.11
N ASN A 88 -2.98 -10.78 7.77
CA ASN A 88 -2.66 -9.51 8.43
C ASN A 88 -3.73 -8.45 8.15
N GLY A 89 -4.18 -8.36 6.89
CA GLY A 89 -5.24 -7.43 6.50
C GLY A 89 -6.55 -7.69 7.24
N GLY A 90 -6.94 -8.96 7.37
CA GLY A 90 -8.09 -9.39 8.17
C GLY A 90 -8.00 -8.97 9.63
N LYS A 91 -6.84 -9.18 10.28
CA LYS A 91 -6.62 -8.79 11.69
C LYS A 91 -6.80 -7.28 11.90
N LEU A 92 -6.20 -6.45 11.04
CA LEU A 92 -6.31 -5.00 11.16
C LEU A 92 -7.75 -4.52 10.94
N ILE A 93 -8.50 -5.11 10.00
CA ILE A 93 -9.91 -4.79 9.80
C ILE A 93 -10.74 -5.13 11.03
N GLU A 94 -10.49 -6.28 11.67
CA GLU A 94 -11.17 -6.69 12.90
C GLU A 94 -10.87 -5.74 14.07
N GLN A 95 -9.60 -5.38 14.26
CA GLN A 95 -9.17 -4.42 15.28
C GLN A 95 -9.81 -3.05 15.05
N GLY A 96 -9.73 -2.52 13.83
CA GLY A 96 -10.33 -1.23 13.47
C GLY A 96 -11.86 -1.22 13.64
N SER A 97 -12.53 -2.31 13.26
CA SER A 97 -13.98 -2.45 13.45
C SER A 97 -14.36 -2.51 14.93
N THR A 98 -13.53 -3.13 15.78
CA THR A 98 -13.76 -3.22 17.22
C THR A 98 -13.67 -1.84 17.90
N LEU A 99 -12.79 -0.96 17.42
CA LEU A 99 -12.71 0.43 17.88
C LEU A 99 -13.94 1.26 17.49
N LEU A 100 -14.74 0.79 16.53
CA LEU A 100 -15.96 1.44 16.04
C LEU A 100 -17.24 0.70 16.46
N LYS A 101 -17.21 -0.07 17.55
CA LYS A 101 -18.38 -0.82 18.05
C LYS A 101 -19.63 0.03 18.33
N ASP A 102 -19.43 1.33 18.60
CA ASP A 102 -20.50 2.29 18.87
C ASP A 102 -21.03 2.96 17.58
N LEU A 103 -20.36 2.72 16.45
CA LEU A 103 -20.80 3.18 15.14
C LEU A 103 -21.91 2.26 14.63
N ALA A 104 -23.00 2.83 14.12
CA ALA A 104 -24.08 2.05 13.53
C ALA A 104 -23.53 1.15 12.40
N PRO A 105 -24.00 -0.11 12.28
CA PRO A 105 -23.47 -1.06 11.29
C PRO A 105 -23.58 -0.54 9.86
N GLU A 106 -24.64 0.20 9.54
CA GLU A 106 -24.81 0.84 8.23
C GLU A 106 -23.71 1.89 7.95
N LYS A 107 -23.30 2.65 8.97
CA LYS A 107 -22.21 3.63 8.86
C LYS A 107 -20.84 2.94 8.77
N LEU A 108 -20.65 1.84 9.50
CA LEU A 108 -19.42 1.04 9.43
C LEU A 108 -19.24 0.42 8.04
N GLU A 109 -20.29 -0.16 7.46
CA GLU A 109 -20.23 -0.73 6.12
C GLU A 109 -20.05 0.36 5.05
N ALA A 110 -20.68 1.53 5.21
CA ALA A 110 -20.42 2.68 4.35
C ALA A 110 -18.95 3.13 4.43
N ALA A 111 -18.36 3.20 5.63
CA ALA A 111 -16.96 3.54 5.83
C ALA A 111 -16.02 2.53 5.16
N LYS A 112 -16.26 1.23 5.34
CA LYS A 112 -15.50 0.15 4.66
C LYS A 112 -15.57 0.27 3.14
N SER A 113 -16.76 0.56 2.59
CA SER A 113 -16.92 0.77 1.15
C SER A 113 -16.12 1.97 0.64
N VAL A 114 -16.04 3.06 1.43
CA VAL A 114 -15.19 4.22 1.10
C VAL A 114 -13.72 3.81 1.04
N TYR A 115 -13.22 3.03 2.00
CA TYR A 115 -11.83 2.57 1.96
C TYR A 115 -11.52 1.71 0.76
N VAL A 116 -12.40 0.78 0.40
CA VAL A 116 -12.20 -0.06 -0.79
C VAL A 116 -12.06 0.77 -2.06
N GLU A 117 -12.89 1.80 -2.24
CA GLU A 117 -12.82 2.68 -3.41
C GLU A 117 -11.58 3.59 -3.38
N GLN A 118 -11.21 4.13 -2.20
CA GLN A 118 -9.98 4.90 -2.02
C GLN A 118 -8.75 4.06 -2.38
N ILE A 119 -8.66 2.85 -1.82
CA ILE A 119 -7.53 1.94 -1.99
C ILE A 119 -7.41 1.49 -3.43
N LYS A 120 -8.53 1.19 -4.12
CA LYS A 120 -8.49 0.93 -5.56
C LYS A 120 -7.88 2.10 -6.32
N LEU A 121 -8.27 3.34 -6.01
CA LEU A 121 -7.73 4.52 -6.70
C LEU A 121 -6.24 4.72 -6.39
N GLU A 122 -5.85 4.53 -5.14
CA GLU A 122 -4.49 4.79 -4.65
C GLU A 122 -3.49 3.66 -5.02
N LEU A 123 -3.96 2.41 -5.08
CA LEU A 123 -3.14 1.22 -5.36
C LEU A 123 -3.32 0.63 -6.77
N ALA A 124 -4.25 1.11 -7.60
CA ALA A 124 -4.33 0.67 -9.01
C ALA A 124 -3.14 1.12 -9.87
N GLY A 125 -2.26 1.97 -9.34
CA GLY A 125 -1.00 2.40 -9.96
C GLY A 125 0.24 1.81 -9.28
N THR A 126 1.25 2.65 -9.06
CA THR A 126 2.52 2.30 -8.38
C THR A 126 2.40 2.22 -6.85
N GLY A 127 1.24 2.58 -6.28
CA GLY A 127 1.07 2.79 -4.84
C GLY A 127 1.66 4.10 -4.32
N GLU A 128 2.17 4.97 -5.20
CA GLU A 128 2.76 6.28 -4.82
C GLU A 128 1.75 7.24 -4.17
N ASN A 129 0.45 6.99 -4.33
CA ASN A 129 -0.62 7.79 -3.74
C ASN A 129 -1.25 7.13 -2.50
N ALA A 130 -0.67 6.03 -2.01
CA ALA A 130 -1.17 5.34 -0.84
C ALA A 130 -1.19 6.27 0.39
N LYS A 131 -2.35 6.36 1.05
CA LYS A 131 -2.54 7.13 2.28
C LYS A 131 -1.56 6.73 3.39
N PHE A 132 -1.26 5.43 3.49
CA PHE A 132 -0.25 4.88 4.39
C PHE A 132 0.66 3.92 3.62
N THR A 133 1.94 3.87 3.98
CA THR A 133 2.91 2.97 3.33
C THR A 133 2.77 1.51 3.81
N TYR A 134 3.34 0.57 3.07
CA TYR A 134 3.35 -0.84 3.45
C TYR A 134 3.99 -1.04 4.82
N ASP A 135 5.17 -0.47 5.04
CA ASP A 135 5.89 -0.54 6.32
C ASP A 135 5.05 0.01 7.47
N GLU A 136 4.41 1.17 7.29
CA GLU A 136 3.50 1.72 8.30
C GLU A 136 2.35 0.77 8.62
N CYS A 137 1.78 0.11 7.63
CA CYS A 137 0.72 -0.87 7.84
C CYS A 137 1.23 -2.13 8.55
N MET A 138 2.42 -2.59 8.22
CA MET A 138 3.03 -3.77 8.85
C MET A 138 3.41 -3.51 10.31
N THR A 139 3.73 -2.27 10.72
CA THR A 139 3.93 -1.94 12.15
C THR A 139 2.68 -2.08 13.01
N LEU A 140 1.49 -2.10 12.39
CA LEU A 140 0.21 -2.24 13.10
C LEU A 140 -0.15 -3.71 13.35
N VAL A 141 0.44 -4.62 12.60
CA VAL A 141 0.21 -6.06 12.72
C VAL A 141 1.00 -6.56 13.91
N GLN A 142 0.34 -6.65 15.07
CA GLN A 142 0.87 -7.25 16.30
C GLN A 142 0.19 -8.58 16.62
#